data_AF-S6UPC8-F1
#
_entry.id   AF-S6UPC8-F1
#
_cell.length_a   1.000
_cell.length_b   1.000
_cell.length_c   1.000
_cell.angle_alpha   90.00
_cell.angle_beta   90.00
_cell.angle_gamma   90.00
#
_symmetry.space_group_name_H-M   'P 1'
#
loop_
_entity.id
_entity.type
_entity.pdbx_description
1 polymer ?
#
loop_
_entity_poly.entity_id
_entity_poly.type
_entity_poly.pdbx_seq_one_letter_code
_entity_poly.pdbx_strand_id
1 'polypeptide(L)'
;GLTDLELTLPAEKRGWLRAPRLRVESVFPLGVFRAWSWLDLEQSALIYPRPLSGTLPLLKGVQPHAEDDGQATQGAGVDDFQGLRSYQPGDNRSRLHWKAYSRGQDLLVKDFTDLSGHDLCLDFMALGGDIEERLSRLCYWVLELSQRHQPFALRLPGFLSTVDSGDAHRETCLRALAL
;
A
#
# COMPACT_ATOMS: atom_id res chain seq x y z
N GLY A 1 29.94 35.13 4.94
CA GLY A 1 30.16 33.72 4.57
C GLY A 1 28.81 33.07 4.42
N LEU A 2 28.68 32.12 3.49
CA LEU A 2 27.53 31.22 3.45
C LEU A 2 27.80 30.09 4.45
N THR A 3 26.77 29.68 5.18
CA THR A 3 26.84 28.57 6.13
C THR A 3 25.68 27.64 5.82
N ASP A 4 25.98 26.37 5.60
CA ASP A 4 24.96 25.35 5.39
C ASP A 4 24.50 24.80 6.74
N LEU A 5 23.20 24.51 6.85
CA LEU A 5 22.58 23.95 8.04
C LEU A 5 21.68 22.79 7.62
N GLU A 6 21.87 21.64 8.25
CA GLU A 6 20.99 20.48 8.11
C GLU A 6 20.00 20.43 9.28
N LEU A 7 18.72 20.24 8.95
CA LEU A 7 17.63 20.11 9.92
C LEU A 7 16.94 18.76 9.72
N THR A 8 16.71 18.03 10.80
CA THR A 8 16.03 16.73 10.78
C THR A 8 14.64 16.85 11.39
N LEU A 9 13.64 16.27 10.72
CA LEU A 9 12.27 16.18 11.21
C LEU A 9 11.91 14.69 11.39
N PRO A 10 11.68 14.20 12.63
CA PRO A 10 11.31 12.81 12.85
C PRO A 10 9.90 12.53 12.31
N ALA A 11 9.75 11.41 11.60
CA ALA A 11 8.46 10.93 11.12
C ALA A 11 7.88 9.89 12.09
N GLU A 12 6.89 10.32 12.89
CA GLU A 12 6.28 9.46 13.92
C GLU A 12 5.11 8.61 13.40
N LYS A 13 4.41 9.10 12.38
CA LYS A 13 3.20 8.47 11.81
C LYS A 13 3.30 8.40 10.29
N ARG A 14 2.64 7.39 9.71
CA ARG A 14 2.50 7.27 8.25
C ARG A 14 1.64 8.40 7.69
N GLY A 15 1.76 8.61 6.38
CA GLY A 15 0.98 9.59 5.63
C GLY A 15 1.78 10.83 5.28
N TRP A 16 1.08 11.92 4.96
CA TRP A 16 1.72 13.17 4.54
C TRP A 16 2.32 13.91 5.73
N LEU A 17 3.65 14.02 5.75
CA LEU A 17 4.40 14.87 6.66
C LEU A 17 4.71 16.18 5.96
N ARG A 18 4.16 17.29 6.46
CA ARG A 18 4.48 18.64 5.99
C ARG A 18 5.60 19.23 6.83
N ALA A 19 6.59 19.84 6.18
CA ALA A 19 7.63 20.58 6.87
C ALA A 19 7.01 21.74 7.65
N PRO A 20 7.32 21.91 8.95
CA PRO A 20 6.84 23.03 9.72
C PRO A 20 7.51 24.33 9.25
N ARG A 21 6.88 25.46 9.54
CA ARG A 21 7.49 26.78 9.33
C ARG A 21 8.70 26.93 10.22
N LEU A 22 9.81 27.36 9.62
CA LEU A 22 11.04 27.61 10.33
C LEU A 22 11.14 29.11 10.63
N ARG A 23 11.59 29.44 11.84
CA ARG A 23 11.94 30.81 12.19
C ARG A 23 13.44 30.95 12.17
N VAL A 24 13.94 31.87 11.35
CA VAL A 24 15.35 32.26 11.35
C VAL A 24 15.44 33.59 12.07
N GLU A 25 16.31 33.68 13.07
CA GLU A 25 16.58 34.93 13.77
C GLU A 25 18.07 35.20 13.93
N SER A 26 18.45 36.47 13.91
CA SER A 26 19.81 36.94 14.14
C SER A 26 19.80 38.13 15.08
N VAL A 27 20.78 38.16 15.96
CA VAL A 27 21.06 39.24 16.91
C VAL A 27 22.43 39.90 16.64
N PHE A 28 23.06 39.56 15.51
CA PHE A 28 24.38 40.08 15.14
C PHE A 28 24.33 41.57 14.76
N PRO A 29 25.39 42.37 15.01
CA PRO A 29 26.62 42.01 15.73
C PRO A 29 26.58 42.25 17.24
N LEU A 30 25.78 43.22 17.71
CA LEU A 30 25.85 43.72 19.08
C LEU A 30 24.76 43.18 20.02
N GLY A 31 23.78 42.42 19.50
CA GLY A 31 22.68 41.89 20.32
C GLY A 31 21.56 42.88 20.66
N VAL A 32 21.66 44.14 20.18
CA VAL A 32 20.72 45.22 20.54
C VAL A 32 19.39 45.12 19.81
N PHE A 33 19.40 44.60 18.58
CA PHE A 33 18.21 44.39 17.75
C PHE A 33 18.12 42.93 17.31
N ARG A 34 16.90 42.47 17.08
CA ARG A 34 16.62 41.13 16.57
C ARG A 34 15.98 41.24 15.20
N ALA A 35 16.68 40.74 14.18
CA ALA A 35 16.10 40.49 12.87
C ALA A 35 15.56 39.06 12.85
N TRP A 36 14.35 38.86 12.33
CA TRP A 36 13.77 37.53 12.18
C TRP A 36 12.94 37.44 10.90
N SER A 37 12.83 36.22 10.38
CA SER A 37 11.96 35.90 9.25
C SER A 37 11.36 34.51 9.43
N TRP A 38 10.17 34.31 8.86
CA TRP A 38 9.56 32.98 8.72
C TRP A 38 9.90 32.42 7.35
N LEU A 39 10.35 31.18 7.33
CA LEU A 39 10.58 30.39 6.14
C LEU A 39 9.52 29.28 6.10
N ASP A 40 8.63 29.36 5.12
CA ASP A 40 7.76 28.27 4.74
C ASP A 40 8.39 27.57 3.55
N LEU A 41 8.79 26.31 3.75
CA LEU A 41 9.48 25.56 2.70
C LEU A 41 8.51 24.94 1.69
N GLU A 42 7.20 24.91 2.00
CA GLU A 42 6.17 24.23 1.20
C GLU A 42 6.51 22.76 0.87
N GLN A 43 7.39 22.14 1.65
CA GLN A 43 7.84 20.76 1.44
C GLN A 43 6.91 19.77 2.14
N SER A 44 6.64 18.66 1.45
CA SER A 44 5.93 17.52 2.04
C SER A 44 6.55 16.20 1.59
N ALA A 45 6.55 15.23 2.49
CA ALA A 45 7.01 13.87 2.26
C ALA A 45 5.90 12.89 2.58
N LEU A 46 5.76 11.84 1.77
CA LEU A 46 4.86 10.73 2.07
C LEU A 46 5.63 9.69 2.89
N ILE A 47 5.22 9.49 4.13
CA ILE A 47 5.83 8.54 5.05
C ILE A 47 5.12 7.20 4.94
N TYR A 48 5.86 6.17 4.52
CA TYR A 48 5.36 4.80 4.48
C TYR A 48 5.34 4.16 5.88
N PRO A 49 4.48 3.16 6.13
CA PRO A 49 4.54 2.38 7.36
C PRO A 49 5.92 1.78 7.57
N ARG A 50 6.38 1.71 8.83
CA ARG A 50 7.66 1.07 9.14
C ARG A 50 7.55 -0.43 8.83
N PRO A 51 8.42 -1.01 8.00
CA PRO A 51 8.32 -2.43 7.65
C PRO A 51 8.56 -3.29 8.89
N LEU A 52 7.66 -4.24 9.13
CA LEU A 52 7.77 -5.23 10.21
C LEU A 52 7.79 -6.63 9.62
N SER A 53 8.92 -7.32 9.78
CA SER A 53 9.05 -8.72 9.37
C SER A 53 8.06 -9.60 10.11
N GLY A 54 7.44 -10.56 9.42
CA GLY A 54 6.51 -11.49 10.02
C GLY A 54 6.00 -12.51 9.02
N THR A 55 4.99 -13.29 9.41
CA THR A 55 4.39 -14.32 8.56
C THR A 55 3.79 -13.71 7.29
N LEU A 56 3.96 -14.39 6.15
CA LEU A 56 3.40 -13.98 4.87
C LEU A 56 1.86 -14.09 4.89
N PRO A 57 1.13 -12.98 4.68
CA PRO A 57 -0.33 -13.01 4.69
C PRO A 57 -0.86 -13.38 3.32
N LEU A 58 -0.86 -14.67 3.02
CA LEU A 58 -1.49 -15.18 1.81
C LEU A 58 -2.97 -15.49 2.07
N LEU A 59 -3.78 -15.22 1.06
CA LEU A 59 -5.08 -15.87 0.94
C LEU A 59 -4.87 -17.39 0.97
N LYS A 60 -5.61 -18.09 1.84
CA LYS A 60 -5.63 -19.56 1.89
C LYS A 60 -6.00 -20.09 0.51
N GLY A 61 -5.03 -20.60 -0.23
CA GLY A 61 -5.19 -21.08 -1.61
C GLY A 61 -4.02 -20.69 -2.52
N VAL A 62 -3.32 -19.62 -2.19
CA VAL A 62 -2.08 -19.26 -2.88
C VAL A 62 -0.92 -19.78 -2.04
N GLN A 63 -0.30 -20.88 -2.44
CA GLN A 63 0.94 -21.31 -1.82
C GLN A 63 2.11 -20.60 -2.53
N PRO A 64 3.05 -20.01 -1.79
CA PRO A 64 4.29 -19.57 -2.40
C PRO A 64 5.02 -20.83 -2.83
N HIS A 65 5.55 -20.87 -4.05
CA HIS A 65 6.44 -21.95 -4.47
C HIS A 65 7.60 -22.03 -3.46
N ALA A 66 7.52 -22.99 -2.56
CA ALA A 66 8.68 -23.52 -1.89
C ALA A 66 9.44 -24.29 -2.97
N GLU A 67 10.70 -23.93 -3.18
CA GLU A 67 11.64 -24.73 -3.94
C GLU A 67 11.69 -26.13 -3.29
N ASP A 68 11.03 -27.13 -3.89
CA ASP A 68 11.60 -28.44 -4.25
C ASP A 68 10.50 -29.46 -4.59
N ASP A 69 10.85 -30.28 -5.58
CA ASP A 69 10.32 -31.55 -6.05
C ASP A 69 8.98 -31.65 -6.80
N GLY A 70 9.11 -32.23 -7.99
CA GLY A 70 8.08 -32.27 -9.01
C GLY A 70 6.89 -33.14 -8.64
N GLN A 71 5.69 -32.61 -8.92
CA GLN A 71 4.56 -33.40 -9.34
C GLN A 71 3.61 -32.52 -10.15
N ALA A 72 3.63 -32.77 -11.46
CA ALA A 72 2.65 -32.26 -12.38
C ALA A 72 1.28 -32.87 -12.03
N THR A 73 0.30 -32.02 -11.74
CA THR A 73 -1.10 -32.38 -11.88
C THR A 73 -1.76 -31.45 -12.88
N GLN A 74 -1.99 -32.02 -14.05
CA GLN A 74 -2.83 -31.54 -15.12
C GLN A 74 -4.27 -31.32 -14.63
N GLY A 75 -4.98 -30.36 -15.24
CA GLY A 75 -6.43 -30.33 -15.18
C GLY A 75 -7.08 -29.06 -15.75
N ALA A 76 -7.41 -29.11 -17.05
CA ALA A 76 -8.50 -28.41 -17.76
C ALA A 76 -8.69 -26.90 -17.51
N GLY A 77 -8.56 -26.01 -18.50
CA GLY A 77 -9.31 -26.04 -19.76
C GLY A 77 -10.27 -24.85 -19.78
N VAL A 78 -9.84 -23.76 -20.45
CA VAL A 78 -10.62 -22.70 -21.11
C VAL A 78 -12.06 -22.47 -20.64
N ASP A 79 -12.33 -21.36 -19.95
CA ASP A 79 -13.36 -20.40 -20.40
C ASP A 79 -13.21 -19.01 -19.78
N ASP A 80 -13.05 -18.00 -20.64
CA ASP A 80 -12.95 -16.58 -20.35
C ASP A 80 -14.31 -15.98 -19.96
N PHE A 81 -14.85 -16.22 -18.76
CA PHE A 81 -16.09 -15.55 -18.33
C PHE A 81 -16.14 -15.15 -16.84
N GLN A 82 -15.69 -13.90 -16.59
CA GLN A 82 -16.37 -12.88 -15.77
C GLN A 82 -16.87 -13.29 -14.36
N GLY A 83 -15.98 -13.15 -13.36
CA GLY A 83 -16.32 -13.17 -11.93
C GLY A 83 -17.12 -11.95 -11.46
N LEU A 84 -18.42 -11.92 -11.79
CA LEU A 84 -19.39 -10.95 -11.25
C LEU A 84 -20.50 -11.72 -10.52
N ARG A 85 -20.55 -11.58 -9.19
CA ARG A 85 -21.57 -12.22 -8.34
C ARG A 85 -22.66 -11.21 -7.98
N SER A 86 -23.92 -11.64 -8.02
CA SER A 86 -25.04 -10.83 -7.52
C SER A 86 -24.91 -10.57 -6.02
N TYR A 87 -25.01 -9.30 -5.62
CA TYR A 87 -24.93 -8.82 -4.25
C TYR A 87 -25.88 -9.56 -3.31
N GLN A 88 -25.35 -10.06 -2.19
CA GLN A 88 -26.16 -10.64 -1.13
C GLN A 88 -26.32 -9.66 0.03
N PRO A 89 -27.49 -9.62 0.70
CA PRO A 89 -27.68 -8.79 1.88
C PRO A 89 -26.70 -9.20 2.98
N GLY A 90 -25.69 -8.35 3.24
CA GLY A 90 -24.59 -8.63 4.18
C GLY A 90 -23.22 -8.20 3.64
N ASP A 91 -23.10 -7.99 2.33
CA ASP A 91 -21.85 -7.56 1.71
C ASP A 91 -21.51 -6.09 2.02
N ASN A 92 -20.22 -5.83 2.27
CA ASN A 92 -19.74 -4.51 2.62
C ASN A 92 -19.96 -3.51 1.47
N ARG A 93 -20.74 -2.46 1.74
CA ARG A 93 -21.16 -1.41 0.79
C ARG A 93 -20.00 -0.68 0.10
N SER A 94 -18.77 -0.80 0.60
CA SER A 94 -17.57 -0.24 -0.04
C SER A 94 -17.11 -1.02 -1.30
N ARG A 95 -17.70 -2.18 -1.59
CA ARG A 95 -17.36 -3.04 -2.75
C ARG A 95 -18.29 -2.88 -3.95
N LEU A 96 -19.11 -1.82 -3.95
CA LEU A 96 -20.11 -1.60 -4.99
C LEU A 96 -19.48 -1.02 -6.25
N HIS A 97 -19.63 -1.72 -7.37
CA HIS A 97 -19.20 -1.24 -8.69
C HIS A 97 -20.26 -0.25 -9.24
N TRP A 98 -20.25 1.00 -8.77
CA TRP A 98 -21.27 2.02 -9.11
C TRP A 98 -21.49 2.24 -10.60
N LYS A 99 -20.50 1.91 -11.44
CA LYS A 99 -20.57 2.04 -12.91
C LYS A 99 -21.48 1.00 -13.58
N ALA A 100 -21.79 -0.11 -12.91
CA ALA A 100 -22.76 -1.12 -13.39
C ALA A 100 -24.20 -0.76 -13.02
N TYR A 101 -24.39 -0.11 -11.87
CA TYR A 101 -25.71 0.29 -11.36
C TYR A 101 -26.42 1.33 -12.25
N SER A 102 -25.67 2.23 -12.91
CA SER A 102 -26.25 3.27 -13.76
C SER A 102 -26.80 2.79 -15.10
N ARG A 103 -26.67 1.49 -15.42
CA ARG A 103 -27.16 0.87 -16.67
C ARG A 103 -28.30 -0.14 -16.47
N GLY A 104 -28.91 -0.19 -15.29
CA GLY A 104 -30.09 -1.02 -15.03
C GLY A 104 -29.81 -2.52 -14.88
N GLN A 105 -28.58 -2.91 -14.57
CA GLN A 105 -28.21 -4.28 -14.24
C GLN A 105 -28.17 -4.46 -12.72
N ASP A 106 -28.49 -5.66 -12.23
CA ASP A 106 -28.47 -6.04 -10.82
C ASP A 106 -27.11 -5.73 -10.17
N LEU A 107 -27.10 -5.52 -8.84
CA LEU A 107 -25.88 -5.21 -8.10
C LEU A 107 -24.86 -6.35 -8.27
N LEU A 108 -23.76 -6.09 -8.97
CA LEU A 108 -22.66 -7.04 -9.17
C LEU A 108 -21.48 -6.66 -8.27
N VAL A 109 -21.08 -7.60 -7.41
CA VAL A 109 -19.83 -7.57 -6.66
C VAL A 109 -18.78 -8.27 -7.50
N LYS A 110 -17.66 -7.59 -7.75
CA LYS A 110 -16.52 -8.17 -8.48
C LYS A 110 -15.78 -9.11 -7.54
N ASP A 111 -16.13 -10.39 -7.61
CA ASP A 111 -15.51 -11.47 -6.83
C ASP A 111 -14.24 -11.89 -7.58
N PHE A 112 -13.08 -11.58 -7.01
CA PHE A 112 -11.77 -11.93 -7.58
C PHE A 112 -11.27 -13.24 -6.96
N THR A 113 -12.06 -14.30 -7.12
CA THR A 113 -11.69 -15.65 -6.66
C THR A 113 -10.67 -16.32 -7.59
N ASP A 114 -10.44 -15.79 -8.79
CA ASP A 114 -9.39 -16.24 -9.71
C ASP A 114 -8.14 -15.37 -9.60
N LEU A 115 -7.44 -15.51 -8.48
CA LEU A 115 -5.99 -15.55 -8.58
C LEU A 115 -5.68 -16.94 -9.12
N SER A 116 -5.16 -17.03 -10.34
CA SER A 116 -4.57 -18.26 -10.86
C SER A 116 -3.66 -18.83 -9.77
N GLY A 117 -3.57 -20.16 -9.59
CA GLY A 117 -2.82 -20.78 -8.48
C GLY A 117 -1.34 -20.41 -8.33
N HIS A 118 -0.83 -19.50 -9.16
CA HIS A 118 0.53 -18.96 -9.18
C HIS A 118 0.64 -17.47 -8.75
N ASP A 119 -0.47 -16.75 -8.53
CA ASP A 119 -0.44 -15.30 -8.28
C ASP A 119 -0.51 -14.97 -6.78
N LEU A 120 0.55 -14.34 -6.23
CA LEU A 120 0.59 -13.91 -4.83
C LEU A 120 -0.40 -12.78 -4.54
N CYS A 121 -1.16 -12.88 -3.46
CA CYS A 121 -2.04 -11.81 -3.00
C CYS A 121 -1.86 -11.53 -1.51
N LEU A 122 -1.44 -10.30 -1.21
CA LEU A 122 -1.26 -9.77 0.13
C LEU A 122 -2.59 -9.18 0.64
N ASP A 123 -3.27 -9.89 1.54
CA ASP A 123 -4.57 -9.46 2.07
C ASP A 123 -4.48 -8.89 3.49
N PHE A 124 -4.91 -7.65 3.65
CA PHE A 124 -5.04 -6.98 4.94
C PHE A 124 -5.97 -7.69 5.92
N MET A 125 -7.03 -8.32 5.43
CA MET A 125 -8.01 -9.03 6.26
C MET A 125 -7.50 -10.40 6.70
N ALA A 126 -6.50 -10.97 6.01
CA ALA A 126 -5.88 -12.24 6.40
C ALA A 126 -4.95 -12.11 7.61
N LEU A 127 -4.49 -10.89 7.91
CA LEU A 127 -3.64 -10.60 9.05
C LEU A 127 -4.46 -10.37 10.32
N GLY A 128 -4.04 -11.00 11.43
CA GLY A 128 -4.45 -10.62 12.77
C GLY A 128 -3.57 -9.51 13.35
N GLY A 129 -4.02 -8.88 14.43
CA GLY A 129 -3.33 -7.78 15.11
C GLY A 129 -3.98 -6.42 14.88
N ASP A 130 -3.29 -5.37 15.35
CA ASP A 130 -3.73 -3.97 15.20
C ASP A 130 -3.51 -3.46 13.76
N ILE A 131 -4.22 -2.41 13.37
CA ILE A 131 -4.19 -1.83 12.01
C ILE A 131 -2.75 -1.45 11.62
N GLU A 132 -2.00 -0.79 12.50
CA GLU A 132 -0.62 -0.38 12.22
C GLU A 132 0.31 -1.57 12.01
N GLU A 133 0.15 -2.64 12.81
CA GLU A 133 0.95 -3.86 12.66
C GLU A 133 0.67 -4.55 11.33
N ARG A 134 -0.61 -4.59 10.91
CA ARG A 134 -0.99 -5.15 9.62
C ARG A 134 -0.37 -4.37 8.47
N LEU A 135 -0.47 -3.04 8.48
CA LEU A 135 0.13 -2.19 7.46
C LEU A 135 1.66 -2.31 7.44
N SER A 136 2.29 -2.41 8.60
CA SER A 136 3.74 -2.60 8.74
C SER A 136 4.20 -3.93 8.15
N ARG A 137 3.44 -5.02 8.37
CA ARG A 137 3.69 -6.34 7.76
C ARG A 137 3.47 -6.35 6.26
N LEU A 138 2.40 -5.71 5.78
CA LEU A 138 2.16 -5.58 4.34
C LEU A 138 3.26 -4.76 3.66
N CYS A 139 3.71 -3.67 4.29
CA CYS A 139 4.82 -2.86 3.80
C CYS A 139 6.10 -3.70 3.65
N TYR A 140 6.42 -4.51 4.66
CA TYR A 140 7.54 -5.45 4.59
C TYR A 140 7.43 -6.38 3.38
N TRP A 141 6.26 -7.02 3.19
CA TRP A 141 6.09 -7.98 2.10
C TRP A 141 6.04 -7.34 0.71
N VAL A 142 5.49 -6.13 0.58
CA VAL A 142 5.55 -5.36 -0.67
C VAL A 142 7.00 -5.08 -1.07
N LEU A 143 7.84 -4.69 -0.11
CA LEU A 143 9.26 -4.46 -0.35
C LEU A 143 10.00 -5.74 -0.71
N GLU A 144 9.75 -6.82 0.03
CA GLU A 144 10.40 -8.12 -0.17
C GLU A 144 10.04 -8.74 -1.54
N LEU A 145 8.75 -8.77 -1.89
CA LEU A 145 8.30 -9.33 -3.17
C LEU A 145 8.77 -8.49 -4.36
N SER A 146 8.78 -7.16 -4.21
CA SER A 146 9.33 -6.27 -5.23
C SER A 146 10.84 -6.47 -5.40
N GLN A 147 11.60 -6.64 -4.31
CA GLN A 147 13.04 -6.93 -4.40
C GLN A 147 13.31 -8.25 -5.14
N ARG A 148 12.45 -9.26 -4.93
CA ARG A 148 12.51 -10.55 -5.61
C ARG A 148 11.92 -10.54 -7.02
N HIS A 149 11.40 -9.40 -7.50
CA HIS A 149 10.69 -9.27 -8.77
C HIS A 149 9.52 -10.25 -8.93
N GLN A 150 8.94 -10.68 -7.81
CA GLN A 150 7.86 -11.65 -7.80
C GLN A 150 6.52 -10.91 -7.98
N PRO A 151 5.67 -11.31 -8.95
CA PRO A 151 4.37 -10.67 -9.15
C PRO A 151 3.46 -10.86 -7.94
N PHE A 152 2.82 -9.78 -7.50
CA PHE A 152 1.86 -9.82 -6.41
C PHE A 152 0.72 -8.82 -6.60
N ALA A 153 -0.40 -9.07 -5.91
CA ALA A 153 -1.48 -8.12 -5.71
C ALA A 153 -1.56 -7.72 -4.24
N LEU A 154 -2.03 -6.50 -3.98
CA LEU A 154 -2.29 -5.95 -2.66
C LEU A 154 -3.78 -5.68 -2.52
N ARG A 155 -4.38 -6.24 -1.46
CA ARG A 155 -5.78 -6.03 -1.10
C ARG A 155 -5.88 -5.31 0.24
N LEU A 156 -6.44 -4.11 0.19
CA LEU A 156 -6.78 -3.27 1.33
C LEU A 156 -8.31 -3.03 1.37
N PRO A 157 -8.86 -2.58 2.51
CA PRO A 157 -10.26 -2.16 2.57
C PRO A 157 -10.54 -1.01 1.58
N GLY A 158 -11.24 -1.30 0.48
CA GLY A 158 -11.58 -0.30 -0.55
C GLY A 158 -10.50 -0.05 -1.62
N PHE A 159 -9.37 -0.77 -1.58
CA PHE A 159 -8.33 -0.69 -2.60
C PHE A 159 -7.84 -2.09 -2.98
N LEU A 160 -7.71 -2.35 -4.27
CA LEU A 160 -7.18 -3.59 -4.82
C LEU A 160 -6.29 -3.25 -6.02
N SER A 161 -5.05 -3.71 -5.99
CA SER A 161 -4.14 -3.60 -7.13
C SER A 161 -4.28 -4.80 -8.07
N THR A 162 -3.84 -4.63 -9.32
CA THR A 162 -3.58 -5.76 -10.22
C THR A 162 -2.35 -6.54 -9.77
N VAL A 163 -2.18 -7.77 -10.26
CA VAL A 163 -0.95 -8.54 -10.08
C VAL A 163 0.12 -7.95 -10.98
N ASP A 164 1.22 -7.49 -10.40
CA ASP A 164 2.37 -6.91 -11.11
C ASP A 164 3.62 -7.02 -10.22
N SER A 165 4.81 -6.87 -10.81
CA SER A 165 6.11 -6.84 -10.12
C SER A 165 6.94 -5.58 -10.43
N GLY A 166 6.42 -4.66 -11.25
CA GLY A 166 7.14 -3.43 -11.62
C GLY A 166 7.32 -2.42 -10.47
N ASP A 167 8.31 -1.52 -10.62
CA ASP A 167 8.56 -0.44 -9.64
C ASP A 167 7.36 0.48 -9.43
N ALA A 168 6.62 0.78 -10.51
CA ALA A 168 5.39 1.60 -10.44
C ALA A 168 4.30 0.92 -9.60
N HIS A 169 4.23 -0.42 -9.65
CA HIS A 169 3.35 -1.20 -8.81
C HIS A 169 3.77 -1.12 -7.34
N ARG A 170 5.07 -1.30 -7.04
CA ARG A 170 5.62 -1.12 -5.68
C ARG A 170 5.23 0.23 -5.10
N GLU A 171 5.46 1.32 -5.84
CA GLU A 171 5.14 2.67 -5.37
C GLU A 171 3.65 2.87 -5.13
N THR A 172 2.80 2.34 -6.01
CA THR A 172 1.35 2.40 -5.87
C THR A 172 0.89 1.67 -4.61
N CYS A 173 1.43 0.49 -4.36
CA CYS A 173 1.16 -0.31 -3.17
C CYS A 173 1.63 0.38 -1.89
N LEU A 174 2.86 0.91 -1.85
CA LEU A 174 3.39 1.64 -0.70
C LEU A 174 2.60 2.93 -0.42
N ARG A 175 2.18 3.65 -1.47
CA ARG A 175 1.32 4.82 -1.35
C ARG A 175 -0.04 4.46 -0.77
N ALA A 176 -0.65 3.37 -1.22
CA ALA A 176 -1.92 2.89 -0.70
C ALA A 176 -1.83 2.43 0.77
N LEU A 177 -0.67 1.94 1.21
CA LEU A 177 -0.43 1.59 2.62
C LEU A 177 -0.23 2.82 3.52
N ALA A 178 0.20 3.94 2.95
CA ALA A 178 0.51 5.17 3.69
C ALA A 178 -0.71 6.09 3.90
N LEU A 179 -1.72 6.00 3.03
CA LEU A 179 -2.94 6.80 3.06
C LEU A 179 -4.07 6.07 3.79
#